data_AF-A0A178KHY5-F1
#
_entry.id   AF-A0A178KHY5-F1
#
_cell.length_a   1.000
_cell.length_b   1.000
_cell.length_c   1.000
_cell.angle_alpha   90.00
_cell.angle_beta   90.00
_cell.angle_gamma   90.00
#
_symmetry.space_group_name_H-M   'P 1'
#
loop_
_entity.id
_entity.type
_entity.pdbx_description
1 polymer ?
#
loop_
_entity_poly.entity_id
_entity_poly.type
_entity_poly.pdbx_seq_one_letter_code
_entity_poly.pdbx_strand_id
1 'polypeptide(L)'
;MKKIFATKHNVFLVRLLFGQIPLVVSTYLFLSRQFLNFSVVFQFLLVVINLASILATVYLTREMRIREFEDDDLVSPRTNQLMFVGLTGFMSIICLYRGITAGESYQQIIAYIGAILCLVVMFLLIWGLKYYKK
;
A
#
# COMPACT_ATOMS: atom_id res chain seq x y z
N MET A 1 -6.09 -24.97 9.24
CA MET A 1 -5.60 -24.21 8.06
C MET A 1 -6.68 -23.81 7.04
N LYS A 2 -7.84 -24.49 6.91
CA LYS A 2 -8.92 -24.10 5.97
C LYS A 2 -9.58 -22.74 6.23
N LYS A 3 -9.58 -22.23 7.48
CA LYS A 3 -10.27 -20.98 7.87
C LYS A 3 -9.56 -19.69 7.43
N ILE A 4 -8.24 -19.70 7.23
CA ILE A 4 -7.50 -18.47 6.87
C ILE A 4 -7.86 -18.02 5.45
N PHE A 5 -8.13 -18.97 4.55
CA PHE A 5 -8.47 -18.72 3.14
C PHE A 5 -9.98 -18.69 2.85
N ALA A 6 -10.82 -18.64 3.89
CA ALA A 6 -12.27 -18.64 3.71
C ALA A 6 -12.79 -17.30 3.17
N THR A 7 -12.10 -16.20 3.50
CA THR A 7 -12.52 -14.84 3.17
C THR A 7 -11.61 -14.21 2.12
N LYS A 8 -12.19 -13.57 1.11
CA LYS A 8 -11.50 -12.78 0.07
C LYS A 8 -10.45 -11.83 0.65
N HIS A 9 -10.79 -11.19 1.77
CA HIS A 9 -9.94 -10.27 2.52
C HIS A 9 -8.65 -10.91 3.03
N ASN A 10 -8.72 -12.08 3.67
CA ASN A 10 -7.53 -12.74 4.19
C ASN A 10 -6.61 -13.20 3.06
N VAL A 11 -7.17 -13.67 1.94
CA VAL A 11 -6.38 -14.03 0.76
C VAL A 11 -5.69 -12.79 0.17
N PHE A 12 -6.39 -11.65 0.14
CA PHE A 12 -5.81 -10.38 -0.30
C PHE A 12 -4.71 -9.88 0.65
N LEU A 13 -4.91 -9.91 1.97
CA LEU A 13 -3.90 -9.52 2.95
C LEU A 13 -2.66 -10.42 2.88
N VAL A 14 -2.84 -11.73 2.76
CA VAL A 14 -1.72 -12.67 2.59
C VAL A 14 -0.96 -12.36 1.29
N ARG A 15 -1.67 -12.01 0.21
CA ARG A 15 -1.04 -11.59 -1.06
C ARG A 15 -0.26 -10.29 -0.93
N LEU A 16 -0.80 -9.31 -0.22
CA LEU A 16 -0.15 -8.03 0.04
C LEU A 16 1.15 -8.25 0.86
N LEU A 17 1.02 -8.96 1.99
CA LEU A 17 2.11 -9.12 2.97
C LEU A 17 3.23 -10.03 2.46
N PHE A 18 2.91 -11.17 1.85
CA PHE A 18 3.91 -12.16 1.43
C PHE A 18 4.31 -12.05 -0.05
N GLY A 19 3.47 -11.42 -0.87
CA GLY A 19 3.76 -11.19 -2.27
C GLY A 19 4.34 -9.80 -2.52
N GLN A 20 3.53 -8.77 -2.29
CA GLN A 20 3.83 -7.42 -2.77
C GLN A 20 4.86 -6.67 -1.92
N ILE A 21 4.79 -6.73 -0.59
CA ILE A 21 5.74 -6.02 0.29
C ILE A 21 7.18 -6.48 0.05
N PRO A 22 7.51 -7.79 0.00
CA PRO A 22 8.87 -8.25 -0.24
C PRO A 22 9.41 -7.81 -1.61
N LEU A 23 8.54 -7.76 -2.63
CA LEU A 23 8.89 -7.26 -3.97
C LEU A 23 9.21 -5.77 -3.95
N VAL A 24 8.38 -4.95 -3.28
CA VAL A 24 8.62 -3.50 -3.15
C VAL A 24 9.92 -3.23 -2.39
N VAL A 25 10.14 -3.92 -1.26
CA VAL A 25 11.37 -3.80 -0.47
C VAL A 25 12.59 -4.18 -1.31
N SER A 26 12.50 -5.28 -2.06
CA SER A 26 13.60 -5.72 -2.93
C SER A 26 13.87 -4.75 -4.07
N THR A 27 12.83 -4.19 -4.66
CA THR A 27 12.95 -3.18 -5.74
C THR A 27 13.60 -1.90 -5.21
N TYR A 28 13.23 -1.46 -4.01
CA TYR A 28 13.88 -0.34 -3.33
C TYR A 28 15.37 -0.61 -3.08
N LEU A 29 15.71 -1.78 -2.53
CA LEU A 29 17.11 -2.17 -2.25
C LEU A 29 17.95 -2.28 -3.53
N PHE A 30 17.34 -2.68 -4.64
CA PHE A 30 17.98 -2.73 -5.95
C PHE A 30 18.23 -1.32 -6.50
N LEU A 31 17.22 -0.44 -6.47
CA LEU A 31 17.32 0.95 -6.94
C LEU A 31 18.29 1.79 -6.11
N SER A 32 18.36 1.56 -4.80
CA SER A 32 19.30 2.25 -3.90
C SER A 32 20.74 1.76 -4.03
N ARG A 33 21.00 0.76 -4.89
CA ARG A 33 22.30 0.06 -5.05
C ARG A 33 22.82 -0.61 -3.77
N GLN A 34 22.06 -0.59 -2.68
CA GLN A 34 22.43 -1.26 -1.43
C GLN A 34 22.50 -2.78 -1.61
N PHE A 35 21.72 -3.33 -2.55
CA PHE A 35 21.79 -4.75 -2.94
C PHE A 35 23.22 -5.21 -3.28
N LEU A 36 24.00 -4.37 -3.99
CA LEU A 36 25.36 -4.71 -4.42
C LEU A 36 26.39 -4.67 -3.27
N ASN A 37 26.07 -3.96 -2.18
CA ASN A 37 26.94 -3.84 -1.01
C ASN A 37 26.72 -4.97 0.02
N PHE A 38 25.70 -5.80 -0.15
CA PHE A 38 25.48 -6.96 0.71
C PHE A 38 26.38 -8.14 0.33
N SER A 39 26.63 -9.01 1.31
CA SER A 39 27.25 -10.32 1.07
C SER A 39 26.49 -11.11 0.00
N VAL A 40 27.22 -11.90 -0.80
CA VAL A 40 26.67 -12.80 -1.83
C VAL A 40 25.58 -13.72 -1.28
N VAL A 41 25.71 -14.15 -0.02
CA VAL A 41 24.70 -14.98 0.67
C VAL A 41 23.38 -14.22 0.82
N PHE A 42 23.44 -12.94 1.20
CA PHE A 42 22.26 -12.09 1.34
C PHE A 42 21.62 -11.76 -0.01
N GLN A 43 22.43 -11.53 -1.05
CA GLN A 43 21.94 -11.34 -2.42
C GLN A 43 21.19 -12.58 -2.90
N PHE A 44 21.75 -13.77 -2.69
CA PHE A 44 21.10 -15.03 -3.03
C PHE A 44 19.79 -15.23 -2.25
N LEU A 45 19.78 -14.95 -0.94
CA LEU A 45 18.60 -15.06 -0.11
C LEU A 45 17.48 -14.13 -0.59
N LEU A 46 17.82 -12.89 -0.96
CA LEU A 46 16.87 -11.93 -1.51
C LEU A 46 16.27 -12.44 -2.83
N VAL A 47 17.08 -13.02 -3.72
CA VAL A 47 16.58 -13.63 -4.97
C VAL A 47 15.58 -14.75 -4.67
N VAL A 48 15.89 -15.64 -3.72
CA VAL A 48 14.98 -16.73 -3.31
C VAL A 48 13.66 -16.18 -2.76
N ILE A 49 13.73 -15.13 -1.92
CA ILE A 49 12.52 -14.47 -1.37
C ILE A 49 11.69 -13.85 -2.50
N ASN A 50 12.31 -13.16 -3.46
CA ASN A 50 11.59 -12.57 -4.59
C ASN A 50 10.88 -13.64 -5.43
N LEU A 51 11.57 -14.76 -5.70
CA LEU A 51 10.99 -15.88 -6.44
C LEU A 51 9.78 -16.46 -5.69
N ALA A 52 9.93 -16.70 -4.38
CA ALA A 52 8.84 -17.17 -3.53
C ALA A 52 7.66 -16.19 -3.49
N SER A 53 7.91 -14.88 -3.44
CA SER A 53 6.88 -13.84 -3.47
C SER A 53 6.13 -13.78 -4.81
N ILE A 54 6.82 -13.99 -5.94
CA ILE A 54 6.17 -14.09 -7.26
C ILE A 54 5.27 -15.34 -7.29
N LEU A 55 5.78 -16.50 -6.87
CA LEU A 55 5.01 -17.74 -6.79
C LEU A 55 3.77 -17.59 -5.89
N ALA A 56 3.93 -17.00 -4.70
CA ALA A 56 2.83 -16.73 -3.79
C ALA A 56 1.79 -15.81 -4.46
N THR A 57 2.24 -14.75 -5.15
CA THR A 57 1.34 -13.82 -5.84
C THR A 57 0.55 -14.51 -6.95
N VAL A 58 1.19 -15.34 -7.76
CA VAL A 58 0.54 -16.10 -8.84
C VAL A 58 -0.44 -17.12 -8.28
N TYR A 59 -0.02 -17.90 -7.27
CA TYR A 59 -0.87 -18.89 -6.61
C TYR A 59 -2.13 -18.24 -6.02
N LEU A 60 -1.96 -17.17 -5.24
CA LEU A 60 -3.08 -16.47 -4.60
C LEU A 60 -4.00 -15.82 -5.63
N THR A 61 -3.44 -15.27 -6.72
CA THR A 61 -4.26 -14.70 -7.81
C THR A 61 -5.07 -15.77 -8.52
N ARG A 62 -4.50 -16.95 -8.74
CA ARG A 62 -5.21 -18.09 -9.34
C ARG A 62 -6.31 -18.61 -8.42
N GLU A 63 -6.03 -18.72 -7.12
CA GLU A 63 -7.00 -19.13 -6.12
C GLU A 63 -8.18 -18.16 -6.06
N MET A 64 -7.91 -16.86 -6.15
CA MET A 64 -8.97 -15.84 -6.15
C MET A 64 -9.83 -15.80 -7.41
N ARG A 65 -9.31 -16.30 -8.54
CA ARG A 65 -10.10 -16.43 -9.79
C ARG A 65 -11.03 -17.64 -9.76
N ILE A 66 -10.61 -18.72 -9.10
CA ILE A 66 -11.31 -20.00 -9.11
C ILE A 66 -12.38 -20.08 -8.02
N ARG A 67 -12.17 -19.40 -6.88
CA ARG A 67 -13.14 -19.35 -5.79
C ARG A 67 -14.05 -18.14 -5.92
N GLU A 68 -15.36 -18.35 -6.00
CA GLU A 68 -16.33 -17.37 -5.56
C GLU A 68 -16.16 -17.23 -4.04
N PHE A 69 -15.44 -16.20 -3.61
CA PHE A 69 -15.47 -15.86 -2.20
C PHE A 69 -16.84 -15.29 -1.89
N GLU A 70 -17.37 -15.67 -0.73
CA GLU A 70 -18.42 -14.92 -0.06
C GLU A 70 -17.91 -13.47 0.01
N ASP A 71 -18.53 -12.57 -0.76
CA ASP A 71 -18.20 -11.16 -0.74
C ASP A 71 -18.55 -10.67 0.67
N ASP A 72 -17.52 -10.62 1.52
CA ASP A 72 -17.62 -10.02 2.85
C ASP A 72 -17.89 -8.53 2.61
N ASP A 73 -19.17 -8.17 2.60
CA ASP A 73 -19.72 -6.82 2.48
C ASP A 73 -19.49 -6.04 3.79
N LEU A 74 -18.27 -6.14 4.32
CA LEU A 74 -17.99 -5.88 5.74
C LEU A 74 -17.71 -4.40 6.02
N VAL A 75 -17.22 -3.66 5.03
CA VAL A 75 -16.95 -2.25 5.18
C VAL A 75 -17.87 -1.51 4.25
N SER A 76 -18.93 -0.92 4.84
CA SER A 76 -19.79 -0.03 4.09
C SER A 76 -18.89 0.93 3.30
N PRO A 77 -19.12 1.11 1.99
CA PRO A 77 -18.22 1.92 1.16
C PRO A 77 -17.97 3.32 1.73
N ARG A 78 -18.97 3.82 2.48
CA ARG A 78 -18.94 5.03 3.28
C ARG A 78 -17.90 5.01 4.41
N THR A 79 -17.81 3.92 5.18
CA THR A 79 -16.81 3.74 6.25
C THR A 79 -15.40 3.74 5.67
N ASN A 80 -15.20 3.05 4.54
CA ASN A 80 -13.89 2.99 3.89
C ASN A 80 -13.46 4.37 3.36
N GLN A 81 -14.39 5.08 2.73
CA GLN A 81 -14.14 6.44 2.25
C GLN A 81 -13.85 7.42 3.40
N LEU A 82 -14.54 7.29 4.53
CA LEU A 82 -14.26 8.09 5.73
C LEU A 82 -12.86 7.79 6.29
N MET A 83 -12.43 6.53 6.31
CA MET A 83 -11.06 6.15 6.70
C MET A 83 -10.02 6.78 5.75
N PHE A 84 -10.27 6.80 4.44
CA PHE A 84 -9.38 7.46 3.48
C PHE A 84 -9.34 8.99 3.66
N VAL A 85 -10.47 9.64 3.97
CA VAL A 85 -10.49 11.07 4.31
C VAL A 85 -9.61 11.33 5.53
N GLY A 86 -9.77 10.54 6.60
CA GLY A 86 -8.97 10.67 7.81
C GLY A 86 -7.47 10.46 7.57
N LEU A 87 -7.10 9.42 6.82
CA LEU A 87 -5.70 9.12 6.47
C LEU A 87 -5.07 10.23 5.63
N THR A 88 -5.80 10.74 4.63
CA THR A 88 -5.34 11.84 3.76
C THR A 88 -5.18 13.14 4.57
N GLY A 89 -6.07 13.38 5.54
CA GLY A 89 -5.94 14.48 6.50
C GLY A 89 -4.67 14.39 7.34
N PHE A 90 -4.40 13.23 7.90
CA PHE A 90 -3.19 12.99 8.69
C PHE A 90 -1.92 13.18 7.86
N MET A 91 -1.88 12.65 6.63
CA MET A 91 -0.76 12.84 5.70
C MET A 91 -0.56 14.32 5.33
N SER A 92 -1.64 15.08 5.13
CA SER A 92 -1.55 16.52 4.87
C SER A 92 -0.88 17.27 6.01
N ILE A 93 -1.19 16.92 7.27
CA ILE A 93 -0.56 17.53 8.46
C ILE A 93 0.94 17.22 8.49
N ILE A 94 1.34 15.97 8.19
CA ILE A 94 2.75 15.58 8.12
C ILE A 94 3.47 16.32 7.00
N CYS A 95 2.87 16.46 5.82
CA CYS A 95 3.43 17.22 4.70
C CYS A 95 3.63 18.70 5.08
N LEU A 96 2.67 19.32 5.77
CA LEU A 96 2.81 20.70 6.24
C LEU A 96 3.91 20.83 7.31
N TYR A 97 3.95 19.92 8.27
CA TYR A 97 5.01 19.90 9.29
C TYR A 97 6.40 19.79 8.65
N ARG A 98 6.54 18.92 7.64
CA ARG A 98 7.79 18.77 6.89
C ARG A 98 8.11 19.99 6.03
N GLY A 99 7.12 20.66 5.47
CA GLY A 99 7.29 21.92 4.72
C GLY A 99 7.80 23.08 5.57
N ILE A 100 7.49 23.08 6.88
CA ILE A 100 7.97 24.10 7.83
C ILE A 100 9.34 23.73 8.40
N THR A 101 9.62 22.45 8.62
CA THR A 101 10.83 21.97 9.31
C THR A 101 12.00 21.66 8.39
N ALA A 102 11.78 21.47 7.08
CA ALA A 102 12.86 21.18 6.16
C ALA A 102 13.80 22.40 6.00
N GLY A 103 15.11 22.19 6.14
CA GLY A 103 16.12 23.26 5.97
C GLY A 103 16.44 23.61 4.52
N GLU A 104 16.14 22.71 3.58
CA GLU A 104 16.41 22.86 2.16
C GLU A 104 15.16 23.29 1.39
N SER A 105 15.27 24.34 0.57
CA SER A 105 14.16 24.95 -0.16
C SER A 105 13.46 23.98 -1.13
N TYR A 106 14.21 23.11 -1.80
CA TYR A 106 13.66 22.06 -2.67
C TYR A 106 12.74 21.08 -1.91
N GLN A 107 13.12 20.68 -0.70
CA GLN A 107 12.33 19.74 0.11
C GLN A 107 11.07 20.41 0.65
N GLN A 108 11.14 21.69 0.99
CA GLN A 108 9.97 22.48 1.37
C GLN A 108 8.96 22.57 0.23
N ILE A 109 9.41 22.90 -1.00
CA ILE A 109 8.55 23.00 -2.18
C ILE A 109 7.82 21.69 -2.45
N ILE A 110 8.54 20.56 -2.40
CA ILE A 110 7.93 19.22 -2.57
C ILE A 110 6.90 18.93 -1.47
N ALA A 111 7.22 19.26 -0.22
CA ALA A 111 6.31 19.05 0.90
C ALA A 111 5.02 19.87 0.76
N TYR A 112 5.12 21.13 0.29
CA TYR A 112 3.94 21.97 0.02
C TYR A 112 3.12 21.46 -1.17
N ILE A 113 3.75 21.01 -2.26
CA ILE A 113 3.05 20.38 -3.39
C ILE A 113 2.29 19.13 -2.90
N GLY A 114 2.94 18.30 -2.06
CA GLY A 114 2.32 17.14 -1.45
C GLY A 114 1.12 17.50 -0.56
N ALA A 115 1.22 18.57 0.24
CA ALA A 115 0.13 19.06 1.06
C ALA A 115 -1.06 19.52 0.21
N ILE A 116 -0.83 20.29 -0.87
CA ILE A 116 -1.88 20.75 -1.79
C ILE A 116 -2.57 19.54 -2.45
N LEU A 117 -1.81 18.57 -2.94
CA LEU A 117 -2.36 17.34 -3.52
C LEU A 117 -3.22 16.58 -2.51
N CYS A 118 -2.77 16.44 -1.26
CA CYS A 118 -3.55 15.80 -0.20
C CYS A 118 -4.88 16.53 0.05
N LEU A 119 -4.87 17.87 0.06
CA LEU A 119 -6.09 18.67 0.23
C LEU A 119 -7.08 18.47 -0.93
N VAL A 120 -6.60 18.45 -2.18
CA VAL A 120 -7.45 18.20 -3.37
C VAL A 120 -8.07 16.80 -3.31
N VAL A 121 -7.28 15.78 -2.98
CA VAL A 121 -7.77 14.40 -2.85
C VAL A 121 -8.78 14.28 -1.71
N MET A 122 -8.54 14.94 -0.58
CA MET A 122 -9.48 14.95 0.54
C MET A 122 -10.80 15.60 0.16
N PHE A 123 -10.78 16.71 -0.60
CA PHE A 123 -11.99 17.36 -1.09
C PHE A 123 -12.78 16.44 -2.03
N LEU A 124 -12.09 15.76 -2.96
CA LEU A 124 -12.70 14.75 -3.84
C LEU A 124 -13.32 13.59 -3.05
N LEU A 125 -12.64 13.12 -1.99
CA LEU A 125 -13.15 12.05 -1.13
C LEU A 125 -14.39 12.49 -0.33
N ILE A 126 -14.42 13.71 0.20
CA ILE A 126 -15.61 14.27 0.88
C ILE A 126 -16.75 14.46 -0.13
N TRP A 127 -16.44 14.94 -1.34
CA TRP A 127 -17.42 15.09 -2.41
C TRP A 127 -18.03 13.74 -2.81
N GLY A 128 -17.20 12.71 -2.99
CA GLY A 128 -17.66 11.36 -3.32
C GLY A 128 -18.57 10.74 -2.26
N LEU A 129 -18.42 11.13 -0.98
CA LEU A 129 -19.27 10.70 0.13
C LEU A 129 -20.74 11.12 -0.07
N LYS A 130 -20.99 12.20 -0.83
CA LYS A 130 -22.33 12.68 -1.20
C LYS A 130 -23.03 11.78 -2.23
N TYR A 131 -22.28 10.99 -3.00
CA TYR A 131 -22.81 10.12 -4.04
C TYR A 131 -23.09 8.70 -3.55
N TYR A 132 -22.65 8.36 -2.34
CA TYR A 132 -23.12 7.16 -1.65
C TYR A 132 -24.53 7.38 -1.12
N LYS A 133 -25.51 7.28 -2.02
CA LYS A 133 -26.91 7.08 -1.64
C LYS A 133 -27.04 5.68 -1.02
N LYS A 134 -27.69 5.67 0.14
CA LYS A 134 -28.10 4.49 0.91
C LYS A 134 -28.94 3.55 0.07
#